data_AF-A0A7S4KLQ6-F1
#
_entry.id   AF-A0A7S4KLQ6-F1
#
_cell.length_a   1.000
_cell.length_b   1.000
_cell.length_c   1.000
_cell.angle_alpha   90.00
_cell.angle_beta   90.00
_cell.angle_gamma   90.00
#
_symmetry.space_group_name_H-M   'P 1'
#
loop_
_entity.id
_entity.type
_entity.pdbx_description
1 polymer ?
#
loop_
_entity_poly.entity_id
_entity_poly.type
_entity_poly.pdbx_seq_one_letter_code
_entity_poly.pdbx_strand_id
1 'polypeptide(L)'
;SSSSSSSSSSSSLPPPPGLFDQFRFFFQRETAQDAQKRQKKQKQENVTQAPNWQPDRESASCTKCGARFSLMKRRHHCRKCGDIFCDDCSYFRVSLPELGFTNPQRSCERCWRGSEAE
;
A
#
# COMPACT_ATOMS: atom_id res chain seq x y z
N SER A 1 -41.33 -12.36 55.58
CA SER A 1 -42.28 -11.23 55.61
C SER A 1 -41.66 -10.05 54.92
N SER A 2 -42.29 -9.57 53.85
CA SER A 2 -41.95 -8.36 53.12
C SER A 2 -42.15 -7.12 53.99
N SER A 3 -41.37 -6.05 53.74
CA SER A 3 -41.74 -4.61 53.79
C SER A 3 -40.43 -3.81 53.96
N SER A 4 -39.87 -3.20 52.92
CA SER A 4 -40.31 -1.97 52.23
C SER A 4 -40.06 -0.69 53.04
N SER A 5 -39.22 0.18 52.44
CA SER A 5 -39.26 1.66 52.52
C SER A 5 -38.73 2.26 53.83
N SER A 6 -38.02 3.39 53.89
CA SER A 6 -38.01 4.54 53.00
C SER A 6 -36.72 5.36 53.22
N SER A 7 -36.22 5.91 52.11
CA SER A 7 -35.55 7.21 51.93
C SER A 7 -35.23 8.07 53.16
N SER A 8 -34.00 8.59 53.20
CA SER A 8 -33.73 10.00 53.54
C SER A 8 -32.36 10.39 52.99
N SER A 9 -32.37 11.25 51.97
CA SER A 9 -31.20 11.95 51.46
C SER A 9 -30.71 12.95 52.51
N SER A 10 -29.46 12.83 52.92
CA SER A 10 -28.78 13.89 53.66
C SER A 10 -27.38 14.08 53.08
N SER A 11 -27.27 15.18 52.33
CA SER A 11 -26.09 15.76 51.75
C SER A 11 -24.91 15.73 52.73
N SER A 12 -23.77 15.21 52.33
CA SER A 12 -22.47 15.58 52.89
C SER A 12 -21.37 15.16 51.92
N LEU A 13 -20.42 16.07 51.77
CA LEU A 13 -19.31 16.12 50.83
C LEU A 13 -18.54 14.79 50.74
N PRO A 14 -17.94 14.45 49.57
CA PRO A 14 -17.13 13.24 49.47
C PRO A 14 -15.95 13.29 50.46
N PRO A 15 -15.72 12.23 51.27
CA PRO A 15 -14.55 12.11 52.12
C PRO A 15 -13.26 11.95 51.29
N PRO A 16 -12.08 12.26 51.85
CA PRO A 16 -10.81 12.16 51.12
C PRO A 16 -10.59 10.71 50.64
N PRO A 17 -9.94 10.51 49.47
CA PRO A 17 -9.82 9.19 48.89
C PRO A 17 -8.96 8.28 49.79
N GLY A 18 -9.62 7.25 50.32
CA GLY A 18 -8.98 6.10 50.94
C GLY A 18 -8.42 5.15 49.89
N LEU A 19 -7.52 4.28 50.36
CA LEU A 19 -6.61 3.38 49.65
C LEU A 19 -7.17 2.46 48.53
N PHE A 20 -8.46 2.55 48.19
CA PHE A 20 -9.12 1.68 47.20
C PHE A 20 -9.08 2.22 45.75
N ASP A 21 -8.63 3.46 45.53
CA ASP A 21 -8.46 4.03 44.19
C ASP A 21 -7.19 3.54 43.46
N GLN A 22 -6.28 2.86 44.17
CA GLN A 22 -5.02 2.40 43.57
C GLN A 22 -5.22 1.22 42.60
N PHE A 23 -6.21 0.35 42.84
CA PHE A 23 -6.44 -0.84 42.01
C PHE A 23 -7.13 -0.52 40.68
N ARG A 24 -8.03 0.48 40.64
CA ARG A 24 -8.68 0.91 39.37
C ARG A 24 -7.70 1.60 38.42
N PHE A 25 -6.73 2.34 38.95
CA PHE A 25 -5.70 2.98 38.13
C PHE A 25 -4.74 1.97 37.47
N PHE A 26 -4.42 0.86 38.16
CA PHE A 26 -3.56 -0.19 37.59
C PHE A 26 -4.26 -0.95 36.44
N PHE A 27 -5.52 -1.35 36.61
CA PHE A 27 -6.27 -2.07 35.56
C PHE A 27 -6.59 -1.18 34.33
N GLN A 28 -6.82 0.12 34.53
CA GLN A 28 -7.09 1.05 33.42
C GLN A 28 -5.80 1.41 32.62
N ARG A 29 -4.61 1.37 33.24
CA ARG A 29 -3.32 1.60 32.55
C ARG A 29 -2.94 0.48 31.58
N GLU A 30 -3.26 -0.78 31.93
CA GLU A 30 -2.85 -1.94 31.13
C GLU A 30 -3.57 -1.98 29.76
N THR A 31 -4.86 -1.62 29.73
CA THR A 31 -5.65 -1.53 28.48
C THR A 31 -5.22 -0.39 27.54
N ALA A 32 -4.81 0.75 28.10
CA ALA A 32 -4.38 1.92 27.31
C ALA A 32 -3.01 1.70 26.64
N GLN A 33 -2.09 0.99 27.31
CA GLN A 33 -0.78 0.67 26.75
C GLN A 33 -0.87 -0.40 25.65
N ASP A 34 -1.78 -1.37 25.77
CA ASP A 34 -1.97 -2.43 24.77
C ASP A 34 -2.62 -1.89 23.46
N ALA A 35 -3.55 -0.94 23.57
CA ALA A 35 -4.16 -0.25 22.43
C ALA A 35 -3.13 0.55 21.61
N GLN A 36 -2.18 1.21 22.27
CA GLN A 36 -1.13 1.97 21.60
C GLN A 36 -0.07 1.07 20.93
N LYS A 37 0.24 -0.11 21.51
CA LYS A 37 1.14 -1.11 20.91
C LYS A 37 0.56 -1.69 19.61
N ARG A 38 -0.76 -1.93 19.56
CA ARG A 38 -1.46 -2.40 18.35
C ARG A 38 -1.37 -1.40 17.19
N GLN A 39 -1.51 -0.11 17.47
CA GLN A 39 -1.38 0.93 16.44
C GLN A 39 0.07 1.12 15.95
N LYS A 40 1.07 1.02 16.84
CA LYS A 40 2.49 1.13 16.44
C LYS A 40 2.97 -0.07 15.62
N LYS A 41 2.49 -1.29 15.92
CA LYS A 41 2.82 -2.51 15.14
C LYS A 41 2.33 -2.43 13.69
N GLN A 42 1.20 -1.75 13.43
CA GLN A 42 0.67 -1.59 12.07
C GLN A 42 1.44 -0.57 11.22
N LYS A 43 2.23 0.35 11.81
CA LYS A 43 2.92 1.42 11.07
C LYS A 43 4.37 1.08 10.69
N GLN A 44 4.95 0.02 11.24
CA GLN A 44 6.37 -0.33 11.05
C GLN A 44 6.57 -1.72 10.43
N GLU A 45 5.71 -2.09 9.48
CA GLU A 45 5.93 -3.23 8.60
C GLU A 45 5.72 -2.78 7.14
N ASN A 46 6.56 -1.85 6.69
CA ASN A 46 6.86 -1.72 5.28
C ASN A 46 8.34 -1.37 5.10
N VAL A 47 9.18 -2.21 5.71
CA VAL A 47 10.59 -2.32 5.36
C VAL A 47 10.63 -3.19 4.10
N THR A 48 10.98 -2.54 2.99
CA THR A 48 11.67 -3.15 1.85
C THR A 48 10.89 -4.25 1.13
N GLN A 49 9.70 -3.93 0.59
CA GLN A 49 9.20 -4.74 -0.51
C GLN A 49 10.08 -4.50 -1.74
N ALA A 50 10.75 -5.57 -2.18
CA ALA A 50 11.44 -5.70 -3.45
C ALA A 50 10.63 -5.04 -4.59
N PRO A 51 11.27 -4.48 -5.64
CA PRO A 51 10.57 -3.80 -6.72
C PRO A 51 9.46 -4.71 -7.24
N ASN A 52 8.21 -4.26 -7.06
CA ASN A 52 7.02 -4.93 -7.56
C ASN A 52 7.14 -5.02 -9.09
N TRP A 53 7.71 -6.11 -9.59
CA TRP A 53 7.57 -6.49 -10.99
C TRP A 53 6.08 -6.71 -11.20
N GLN A 54 5.41 -5.67 -11.74
CA GLN A 54 3.97 -5.70 -11.93
C GLN A 54 3.61 -6.94 -12.77
N PRO A 55 2.78 -7.85 -12.24
CA PRO A 55 2.30 -8.97 -13.02
C PRO A 55 1.48 -8.44 -14.20
N ASP A 56 1.60 -9.09 -15.37
CA ASP A 56 0.89 -8.85 -16.65
C ASP A 56 -0.64 -8.57 -16.54
N ARG A 57 -1.24 -8.77 -15.36
CA ARG A 57 -2.65 -8.60 -15.05
C ARG A 57 -3.10 -7.14 -14.85
N GLU A 58 -2.18 -6.18 -14.78
CA GLU A 58 -2.55 -4.78 -14.44
C GLU A 58 -2.61 -3.84 -15.67
N SER A 59 -2.06 -4.23 -16.82
CA SER A 59 -2.09 -3.39 -18.04
C SER A 59 -3.14 -3.90 -19.04
N ALA A 60 -4.43 -3.71 -18.70
CA ALA A 60 -5.53 -3.84 -19.66
C ALA A 60 -5.46 -2.80 -20.80
N SER A 61 -4.54 -1.84 -20.67
CA SER A 61 -4.32 -0.73 -21.57
C SER A 61 -2.84 -0.47 -21.82
N CYS A 62 -2.53 0.15 -22.95
CA CYS A 62 -1.17 0.61 -23.27
C CYS A 62 -0.65 1.59 -22.22
N THR A 63 0.58 1.37 -21.74
CA THR A 63 1.23 2.22 -20.72
C THR A 63 1.43 3.67 -21.17
N LYS A 64 1.56 3.94 -22.48
CA LYS A 64 1.75 5.30 -23.01
C LYS A 64 0.42 6.02 -23.28
N CYS A 65 -0.46 5.42 -24.09
CA CYS A 65 -1.67 6.09 -24.57
C CYS A 65 -2.95 5.71 -23.83
N GLY A 66 -2.90 4.75 -22.89
CA GLY A 66 -4.07 4.26 -22.16
C GLY A 66 -5.07 3.48 -23.02
N ALA A 67 -4.76 3.22 -24.30
CA ALA A 67 -5.67 2.48 -25.17
C ALA A 67 -5.86 1.05 -24.68
N ARG A 68 -7.12 0.65 -24.47
CA ARG A 68 -7.48 -0.70 -24.04
C ARG A 68 -7.08 -1.72 -25.10
N PHE A 69 -6.46 -2.82 -24.66
CA PHE A 69 -6.15 -3.94 -25.53
C PHE A 69 -7.44 -4.69 -25.90
N SER A 70 -7.50 -5.19 -27.13
CA SER A 70 -8.62 -5.94 -27.68
C SER A 70 -8.11 -7.00 -28.65
N LEU A 71 -9.00 -7.80 -29.25
CA LEU A 71 -8.59 -8.80 -30.25
C LEU A 71 -7.86 -8.17 -31.45
N MET A 72 -8.20 -6.92 -31.79
CA MET A 72 -7.55 -6.14 -32.85
C MET A 72 -6.31 -5.39 -32.35
N LYS A 73 -6.31 -4.88 -31.12
CA LYS A 73 -5.18 -4.16 -30.53
C LYS A 73 -4.41 -5.07 -29.57
N ARG A 74 -3.41 -5.75 -30.11
CA ARG A 74 -2.57 -6.71 -29.38
C ARG A 74 -1.57 -6.02 -28.44
N ARG A 75 -1.07 -6.79 -27.47
CA ARG A 75 -0.10 -6.36 -26.46
C ARG A 75 1.32 -6.55 -26.98
N HIS A 76 2.15 -5.53 -26.83
CA HIS A 76 3.55 -5.54 -27.27
C HIS A 76 4.47 -5.05 -26.14
N HIS A 77 5.47 -5.86 -25.80
CA HIS A 77 6.45 -5.51 -24.76
C HIS A 77 7.59 -4.67 -25.31
N CYS A 78 8.03 -3.66 -24.56
CA CYS A 78 9.32 -3.01 -24.81
C CYS A 78 10.45 -3.91 -24.31
N ARG A 79 11.41 -4.27 -25.16
CA ARG A 79 12.52 -5.17 -24.75
C ARG A 79 13.54 -4.51 -23.82
N LYS A 80 13.57 -3.16 -23.77
CA LYS A 80 14.44 -2.39 -22.86
C LYS A 80 13.82 -2.21 -21.46
N CYS A 81 12.54 -1.82 -21.37
CA CYS A 81 11.91 -1.48 -20.09
C CYS A 81 10.84 -2.47 -19.59
N GLY A 82 10.43 -3.45 -20.41
CA GLY A 82 9.47 -4.47 -20.01
C GLY A 82 7.99 -4.07 -20.05
N ASP A 83 7.65 -2.78 -20.10
CA ASP A 83 6.24 -2.33 -20.10
C ASP A 83 5.45 -2.77 -21.36
N ILE A 84 4.11 -2.79 -21.23
CA ILE A 84 3.17 -3.20 -22.29
C ILE A 84 2.61 -2.01 -23.07
N PHE A 85 2.71 -2.06 -24.39
CA PHE A 85 2.27 -1.02 -25.32
C PHE A 85 1.40 -1.59 -26.44
N CYS A 86 0.66 -0.70 -27.12
CA CYS A 86 0.07 -1.01 -28.43
C CYS A 86 1.15 -0.92 -29.53
N ASP A 87 0.81 -1.38 -30.74
CA ASP A 87 1.75 -1.35 -31.87
C ASP A 87 2.23 0.09 -32.17
N ASP A 88 1.30 1.05 -32.22
CA ASP A 88 1.61 2.49 -32.44
C ASP A 88 2.53 3.11 -31.37
N CYS A 89 2.54 2.57 -30.16
CA CYS A 89 3.39 3.08 -29.07
C CYS A 89 4.71 2.33 -28.93
N SER A 90 4.88 1.24 -29.69
CA SER A 90 6.06 0.37 -29.64
C SER A 90 6.59 0.01 -31.02
N TYR A 91 6.38 0.85 -32.03
CA TYR A 91 6.89 0.59 -33.38
C TYR A 91 8.40 0.83 -33.51
N PHE A 92 9.01 1.48 -32.51
CA PHE A 92 10.43 1.80 -32.50
C PHE A 92 11.31 0.56 -32.31
N ARG A 93 12.56 0.67 -32.75
CA ARG A 93 13.57 -0.36 -32.55
C ARG A 93 14.86 0.22 -32.00
N VAL A 94 15.46 -0.49 -31.06
CA VAL A 94 16.68 -0.09 -30.36
C VAL A 94 17.67 -1.25 -30.35
N SER A 95 18.94 -0.93 -30.60
CA SER A 95 20.04 -1.87 -30.44
C SER A 95 20.29 -2.10 -28.96
N LEU A 96 20.25 -3.36 -28.52
CA LEU A 96 20.44 -3.74 -27.12
C LEU A 96 21.62 -4.73 -26.98
N PRO A 97 22.85 -4.32 -27.35
CA PRO A 97 24.02 -5.18 -27.30
C PRO A 97 24.35 -5.64 -25.87
N GLU A 98 24.08 -4.79 -24.87
CA GLU A 98 24.25 -5.10 -23.44
C GLU A 98 23.38 -6.28 -22.97
N LEU A 99 22.25 -6.54 -23.65
CA LEU A 99 21.35 -7.65 -23.38
C LEU A 99 21.63 -8.86 -24.30
N GLY A 100 22.70 -8.82 -25.10
CA GLY A 100 23.08 -9.87 -26.04
C GLY A 100 22.28 -9.89 -27.34
N PHE A 101 21.50 -8.85 -27.64
CA PHE A 101 20.79 -8.76 -28.92
C PHE A 101 21.70 -8.16 -29.99
N THR A 102 21.96 -8.93 -31.05
CA THR A 102 22.71 -8.47 -32.23
C THR A 102 21.87 -7.62 -33.17
N ASN A 103 20.55 -7.80 -33.14
CA ASN A 103 19.60 -7.10 -34.01
C ASN A 103 18.76 -6.08 -33.21
N PRO A 104 18.33 -4.96 -33.82
CA PRO A 104 17.46 -3.98 -33.19
C PRO A 104 16.13 -4.60 -32.73
N GLN A 105 15.84 -4.44 -31.43
CA GLN A 105 14.67 -5.00 -30.78
C GLN A 105 13.58 -3.97 -30.59
N ARG A 106 12.33 -4.43 -30.56
CA ARG A 106 11.16 -3.59 -30.35
C ARG A 106 11.26 -2.82 -29.02
N SER A 107 11.06 -1.51 -29.09
CA SER A 107 11.10 -0.62 -27.93
C SER A 107 9.93 0.37 -27.95
N CYS A 108 9.63 0.94 -26.78
CA CYS A 108 8.75 2.11 -26.70
C CYS A 108 9.50 3.39 -27.08
N GLU A 109 8.75 4.45 -27.40
CA GLU A 109 9.34 5.74 -27.77
C GLU A 109 10.32 6.28 -26.74
N ARG A 110 10.01 6.16 -25.45
CA ARG A 110 10.88 6.60 -24.36
C ARG A 110 12.24 5.90 -24.40
N CYS A 111 12.24 4.59 -24.59
CA CYS A 111 13.48 3.82 -24.67
C CYS A 111 14.24 4.08 -25.97
N TRP A 112 13.52 4.33 -27.07
CA TRP A 112 14.14 4.71 -28.33
C TRP A 112 14.82 6.07 -28.28
N ARG A 113 14.14 7.10 -27.78
CA ARG A 113 14.76 8.42 -27.58
C ARG A 113 15.98 8.37 -26.67
N GLY A 114 15.99 7.48 -25.68
CA GLY A 114 17.10 7.31 -24.76
C GLY A 114 18.32 6.61 -25.35
N SER A 115 18.18 5.80 -26.41
CA SER A 115 19.31 5.11 -27.04
C SER A 115 20.03 5.91 -28.11
N GLU A 116 19.41 6.99 -28.61
CA GLU A 116 20.02 7.88 -29.61
C GLU A 116 20.90 8.97 -28.97
N ALA A 117 20.85 9.12 -27.64
CA ALA A 117 21.53 10.18 -26.90
C ALA A 117 22.95 9.81 -26.45
N GLU A 118 23.50 8.70 -26.94
CA GLU A 118 24.83 8.18 -26.59
C GLU A 118 25.78 8.20 -27.79
#